data_AF-A0A8D5Z918-F1
#
_entry.id   AF-A0A8D5Z918-F1
#
_cell.length_a   1.000
_cell.length_b   1.000
_cell.length_c   1.000
_cell.angle_alpha   90.00
_cell.angle_beta   90.00
_cell.angle_gamma   90.00
#
_symmetry.space_group_name_H-M   'P 1'
#
loop_
_entity.id
_entity.type
_entity.pdbx_description
1 polymer ?
#
loop_
_entity_poly.entity_id
_entity_poly.type
_entity_poly.pdbx_seq_one_letter_code
_entity_poly.pdbx_strand_id
1 'polypeptide(L)'
;MGRTIPSLTDAIREEQSRLIRVAMKIRDERLRAKLIQGIESSRLLQDAFYDEIADPQEIVLLSIILSMCDCGDRLPSGRNS
;
A
#
# COMPACT_ATOMS: atom_id res chain seq x y z
N MET A 1 -25.50 4.26 -21.27
CA MET A 1 -25.32 4.91 -19.96
C MET A 1 -23.84 4.85 -19.64
N GLY A 2 -23.17 6.00 -19.51
CA GLY A 2 -21.71 6.05 -19.31
C GLY A 2 -21.34 5.38 -17.99
N ARG A 3 -20.39 4.44 -18.03
CA ARG A 3 -19.79 3.87 -16.82
C ARG A 3 -19.06 5.01 -16.13
N THR A 4 -19.48 5.37 -14.92
CA THR A 4 -18.72 6.27 -14.06
C THR A 4 -17.34 5.67 -13.86
N ILE A 5 -16.29 6.41 -14.19
CA ILE A 5 -14.91 5.99 -13.92
C ILE A 5 -14.78 6.02 -12.38
N PRO A 6 -14.43 4.89 -11.73
CA PRO A 6 -14.23 4.87 -10.29
C PRO A 6 -13.11 5.84 -9.93
N SER A 7 -13.23 6.52 -8.79
CA SER A 7 -12.14 7.37 -8.32
C SER A 7 -10.89 6.51 -8.04
N LEU A 8 -9.70 7.11 -8.12
CA LEU A 8 -8.45 6.43 -7.74
C LEU A 8 -8.57 5.80 -6.33
N THR A 9 -9.22 6.51 -5.41
CA THR A 9 -9.54 6.02 -4.07
C THR A 9 -10.34 4.72 -4.08
N ASP A 10 -11.41 4.66 -4.88
CA ASP A 10 -12.26 3.48 -4.94
C ASP A 10 -11.53 2.30 -5.59
N ALA A 11 -10.74 2.56 -6.63
CA ALA A 11 -9.93 1.55 -7.28
C ALA A 11 -8.85 0.98 -6.35
N ILE A 12 -8.18 1.83 -5.56
CA ILE A 12 -7.23 1.39 -4.52
C ILE A 12 -7.96 0.53 -3.48
N ARG A 13 -9.14 0.93 -3.01
CA ARG A 13 -9.92 0.14 -2.05
C ARG A 13 -10.29 -1.25 -2.58
N GLU A 14 -10.58 -1.37 -3.88
CA GLU A 14 -10.84 -2.66 -4.51
C GLU A 14 -9.60 -3.56 -4.54
N GLU A 15 -8.42 -2.98 -4.81
CA GLU A 15 -7.14 -3.71 -4.76
C GLU A 15 -6.80 -4.12 -3.31
N GLN A 16 -6.95 -3.22 -2.33
CA GLN A 16 -6.79 -3.54 -0.91
C GLN A 16 -7.72 -4.69 -0.49
N SER A 17 -8.98 -4.65 -0.88
CA SER A 17 -9.97 -5.70 -0.56
C SER A 17 -9.62 -7.06 -1.17
N ARG A 18 -8.98 -7.08 -2.35
CA ARG A 18 -8.44 -8.32 -2.95
C ARG A 18 -7.29 -8.86 -2.11
N LEU A 19 -6.37 -8.01 -1.69
CA LEU A 19 -5.20 -8.41 -0.92
C LEU A 19 -5.52 -8.81 0.53
N ILE A 20 -6.52 -8.19 1.16
CA ILE A 20 -7.04 -8.62 2.47
C ILE A 20 -7.57 -10.06 2.36
N ARG A 21 -8.31 -10.41 1.30
CA ARG A 21 -8.78 -11.79 1.08
C ARG A 21 -7.63 -12.79 0.92
N VAL A 22 -6.49 -12.36 0.36
CA VAL A 22 -5.27 -13.17 0.31
C VAL A 22 -4.65 -13.29 1.69
N ALA A 23 -4.50 -12.17 2.43
CA ALA A 23 -3.93 -12.13 3.77
C ALA A 23 -4.66 -13.06 4.75
N MET A 24 -6.00 -13.13 4.67
CA MET A 24 -6.81 -14.02 5.50
C MET A 24 -6.57 -15.52 5.25
N LYS A 25 -5.99 -15.88 4.10
CA LYS A 25 -5.63 -17.27 3.76
C LYS A 25 -4.20 -17.64 4.18
N ILE A 26 -3.40 -16.67 4.63
CA ILE A 26 -2.02 -16.88 5.07
C ILE A 26 -2.02 -17.50 6.48
N ARG A 27 -1.32 -18.63 6.61
CA ARG A 27 -1.15 -19.33 7.90
C ARG A 27 -0.06 -18.69 8.77
N ASP A 28 0.97 -18.13 8.15
CA ASP A 28 2.04 -17.45 8.86
C ASP A 28 1.54 -16.09 9.38
N GLU A 29 1.42 -15.99 10.70
CA GLU A 29 0.93 -14.79 11.39
C GLU A 29 1.78 -13.55 11.06
N ARG A 30 3.10 -13.72 11.01
CA ARG A 30 4.03 -12.61 10.80
C ARG A 30 3.92 -12.09 9.38
N LEU A 31 3.82 -12.98 8.40
CA LEU A 31 3.61 -12.62 7.01
C LEU A 31 2.25 -11.95 6.81
N ARG A 32 1.19 -12.47 7.46
CA ARG A 32 -0.13 -11.86 7.43
C ARG A 32 -0.11 -10.44 8.00
N ALA A 33 0.50 -10.24 9.17
CA ALA A 33 0.62 -8.93 9.79
C ALA A 33 1.38 -7.94 8.90
N LYS A 34 2.52 -8.35 8.32
CA LYS A 34 3.29 -7.51 7.38
C LYS A 34 2.47 -7.12 6.15
N LEU A 35 1.71 -8.05 5.58
CA LEU A 35 0.89 -7.78 4.41
C LEU A 35 -0.24 -6.80 4.75
N ILE A 36 -0.92 -6.96 5.88
CA ILE A 36 -1.95 -6.02 6.34
C ILE A 36 -1.37 -4.63 6.57
N GLN A 37 -0.23 -4.53 7.23
CA GLN A 37 0.46 -3.26 7.46
C GLN A 37 0.79 -2.54 6.13
N GLY A 38 1.28 -3.28 5.13
CA GLY A 38 1.57 -2.73 3.80
C GLY A 38 0.32 -2.25 3.04
N ILE A 39 -0.79 -2.98 3.17
CA ILE A 39 -2.08 -2.59 2.59
C ILE A 39 -2.60 -1.29 3.23
N GLU A 40 -2.52 -1.16 4.55
CA GLU A 40 -3.00 0.03 5.28
C GLU A 40 -2.12 1.26 5.01
N SER A 41 -0.83 1.04 4.75
CA SER A 41 0.14 2.11 4.43
C SER A 41 -0.07 2.74 3.06
N SER A 42 -0.93 2.16 2.20
CA SER A 42 -1.08 2.63 0.82
C SER A 42 -1.70 4.00 0.66
N ARG A 43 -2.30 4.53 1.73
CA ARG A 43 -2.79 5.91 1.76
C ARG A 43 -1.67 6.94 1.62
N LEU A 44 -0.48 6.64 2.14
CA LEU A 44 0.67 7.55 2.04
C LEU A 44 1.10 7.76 0.58
N LEU A 45 1.09 6.69 -0.22
CA LEU A 45 1.38 6.77 -1.64
C LEU A 45 0.19 7.33 -2.42
N GLN A 46 -1.04 6.99 -2.06
CA GLN A 46 -2.22 7.57 -2.69
C GLN A 46 -2.19 9.11 -2.71
N ASP A 47 -1.83 9.73 -1.57
CA ASP A 47 -1.75 11.19 -1.47
C ASP A 47 -0.61 11.76 -2.32
N ALA A 48 0.51 11.03 -2.44
CA ALA A 48 1.65 11.42 -3.28
C ALA A 48 1.35 11.35 -4.79
N PHE A 49 0.51 10.39 -5.20
CA PHE A 49 0.12 10.17 -6.60
C PHE A 49 -1.21 10.84 -6.97
N TYR A 50 -1.78 11.69 -6.12
CA TYR A 50 -3.13 12.24 -6.32
C TYR A 50 -3.30 13.01 -7.63
N ASP A 51 -2.26 13.74 -8.06
CA ASP A 51 -2.27 14.55 -9.28
C ASP A 51 -1.71 13.81 -10.52
N GLU A 52 -1.31 12.55 -10.36
CA GLU A 52 -0.73 11.72 -11.43
C GLU A 52 -1.71 10.63 -11.87
N ILE A 53 -1.61 10.22 -13.15
CA ILE A 53 -2.30 9.00 -13.61
C ILE A 53 -1.50 7.82 -13.07
N ALA A 54 -1.83 7.39 -11.86
CA ALA A 54 -1.23 6.23 -11.22
C ALA A 54 -2.14 5.00 -11.33
N ASP A 55 -1.54 3.85 -11.64
CA ASP A 55 -2.26 2.59 -11.60
C ASP A 55 -2.52 2.17 -10.12
N PRO A 56 -3.76 1.85 -9.74
CA PRO A 56 -4.08 1.43 -8.37
C PRO A 56 -3.25 0.23 -7.88
N GLN A 57 -2.86 -0.70 -8.76
CA GLN A 57 -2.02 -1.84 -8.43
C GLN A 57 -0.59 -1.41 -8.12
N GLU A 58 -0.07 -0.43 -8.85
CA GLU A 58 1.27 0.12 -8.61
C GLU A 58 1.34 0.75 -7.22
N ILE A 59 0.36 1.59 -6.85
CA ILE A 59 0.29 2.22 -5.54
C ILE A 59 0.29 1.16 -4.43
N VAL A 60 -0.59 0.16 -4.53
CA VAL A 60 -0.70 -0.86 -3.48
C VAL A 60 0.54 -1.76 -3.43
N LEU A 61 1.13 -2.12 -4.57
CA LEU A 61 2.35 -2.92 -4.64
C LEU A 61 3.54 -2.19 -4.00
N LEU A 62 3.77 -0.93 -4.36
CA LEU A 62 4.85 -0.12 -3.79
C LEU A 62 4.68 0.03 -2.28
N SER A 63 3.45 0.20 -1.80
CA SER A 63 3.15 0.30 -0.37
C SER A 63 3.55 -0.97 0.39
N ILE A 64 3.27 -2.14 -0.20
CA ILE A 64 3.67 -3.43 0.36
C ILE A 64 5.19 -3.59 0.34
N ILE A 65 5.86 -3.22 -0.75
CA ILE A 65 7.32 -3.28 -0.86
C ILE A 65 7.96 -2.42 0.21
N LEU A 66 7.57 -1.14 0.32
CA LEU A 66 8.10 -0.22 1.32
C LEU A 66 7.89 -0.73 2.75
N SER A 67 6.69 -1.23 3.07
CA SER A 67 6.40 -1.81 4.38
C SER A 67 7.22 -3.06 4.70
N MET A 68 7.65 -3.83 3.69
CA MET A 68 8.52 -5.00 3.89
C MET A 68 10.01 -4.63 3.95
N CYS A 69 10.41 -3.57 3.25
CA CYS A 69 11.77 -3.04 3.23
C CYS A 69 12.14 -2.30 4.51
N ASP A 70 11.17 -1.84 5.30
CA ASP A 70 11.38 -1.16 6.60
C ASP A 70 12.04 -2.05 7.69
N CYS A 71 12.49 -3.25 7.33
CA CYS A 71 13.52 -4.01 8.04
C CYS A 71 14.91 -3.32 7.91
N GLY A 72 15.09 -2.08 8.36
CA GLY A 72 16.46 -1.55 8.45
C GLY A 72 16.67 -0.05 8.60
N ASP A 73 15.67 0.79 8.31
CA ASP A 73 15.91 2.23 8.30
C ASP A 73 15.74 2.82 9.69
N ARG A 74 16.80 2.61 10.50
CA ARG A 74 17.33 3.74 11.26
C ARG A 74 17.69 4.79 10.22
N LEU A 75 16.73 5.66 9.87
CA LEU A 75 17.07 6.95 9.28
C LEU A 75 18.26 7.46 10.10
N PRO A 76 19.42 7.75 9.50
CA PRO A 76 20.50 8.36 10.25
C PRO A 76 19.91 9.63 10.84
N SER A 77 19.63 9.60 12.14
CA SER A 77 19.28 10.76 12.91
C SER A 77 20.43 11.71 12.66
N GLY A 78 20.21 12.71 11.81
CA GLY A 78 21.23 13.68 11.45
C GLY A 78 21.80 14.23 12.74
N ARG A 79 23.01 13.79 13.08
CA ARG A 79 23.81 14.48 14.07
C ARG A 79 24.40 15.68 13.36
N ASN A 80 23.94 16.85 13.79
CA ASN A 80 24.60 18.15 13.79
C ASN A 80 25.83 18.32 12.90
N SER A 81 25.78 19.33 12.02
CA SER A 81 26.71 20.46 12.06
C SER A 81 26.02 21.70 11.51
#